data_AF-A0A2H9L995-F1
#
_entry.id   AF-A0A2H9L995-F1
#
_cell.length_a   1.000
_cell.length_b   1.000
_cell.length_c   1.000
_cell.angle_alpha   90.00
_cell.angle_beta   90.00
_cell.angle_gamma   90.00
#
_symmetry.space_group_name_H-M   'P 1'
#
loop_
_entity.id
_entity.type
_entity.pdbx_description
1 polymer ?
#
loop_
_entity_poly.entity_id
_entity_poly.type
_entity_poly.pdbx_seq_one_letter_code
_entity_poly.pdbx_strand_id
1 'polypeptide(L)'
;MLKLMKKNSTVAAGEKAVNLTSQAGIRAGGFFILGYPGETNQTILETINFSSALPLNYLSYTVPYPLPGTDLFELLKDRINKGVRWISPKSHRLLYRSDFSLFKLKFAMAKGLIQHWIRSRWGRFGLVIEAAFRRATDIIFKLLR
;
A
#
# COMPACT_ATOMS: atom_id res chain seq x y z
N MET A 1 -8.62 4.94 7.00
CA MET A 1 -7.19 5.23 7.25
C MET A 1 -6.81 6.71 7.15
N LEU A 2 -7.18 7.45 6.11
CA LEU A 2 -6.77 8.88 5.95
C LEU A 2 -7.07 9.80 7.15
N LYS A 3 -8.19 9.58 7.84
CA LYS A 3 -8.56 10.32 9.06
C LYS A 3 -7.59 10.08 10.23
N LEU A 4 -7.10 8.85 10.41
CA LEU A 4 -6.11 8.50 11.44
C LEU A 4 -4.76 9.18 11.18
N MET A 5 -4.43 9.35 9.90
CA MET A 5 -3.22 10.08 9.48
C MET A 5 -3.41 11.62 9.50
N LYS A 6 -4.54 12.14 9.98
CA LYS A 6 -4.89 13.57 9.95
C LYS A 6 -4.71 14.22 8.57
N LYS A 7 -4.95 13.46 7.49
CA LYS A 7 -4.78 13.96 6.13
C LYS A 7 -6.06 14.69 5.71
N ASN A 8 -5.97 15.99 5.46
CA ASN A 8 -7.08 16.83 4.94
C ASN A 8 -7.31 16.59 3.45
N SER A 9 -7.53 15.34 3.05
CA SER A 9 -7.75 14.95 1.65
C SER A 9 -8.61 13.69 1.58
N THR A 10 -9.22 13.45 0.41
CA THR A 10 -10.07 12.29 0.16
C THR A 10 -9.44 11.38 -0.90
N VAL A 11 -9.81 10.11 -0.87
CA VAL A 11 -9.39 9.13 -1.89
C VAL A 11 -9.82 9.60 -3.29
N ALA A 12 -11.06 10.07 -3.42
CA ALA A 12 -11.60 10.60 -4.67
C ALA A 12 -10.83 11.83 -5.19
N ALA A 13 -10.39 12.72 -4.30
CA ALA A 13 -9.55 13.85 -4.71
C ALA A 13 -8.19 13.39 -5.25
N GLY A 14 -7.57 12.38 -4.62
CA GLY A 14 -6.33 11.78 -5.10
C GLY A 14 -6.49 11.10 -6.46
N GLU A 15 -7.54 10.30 -6.64
CA GLU A 15 -7.87 9.66 -7.92
C GLU A 15 -8.10 10.68 -9.03
N LYS A 16 -8.90 11.73 -8.76
CA LYS A 16 -9.13 12.82 -9.71
C LYS A 16 -7.83 13.51 -10.12
N ALA A 17 -6.94 13.79 -9.17
CA ALA A 17 -5.66 14.42 -9.45
C ALA A 17 -4.79 13.54 -10.36
N VAL A 18 -4.70 12.23 -10.08
CA VAL A 18 -3.94 11.28 -10.91
C VAL A 18 -4.51 11.18 -12.33
N ASN A 19 -5.84 11.10 -12.46
CA ASN A 19 -6.49 11.01 -13.77
C ASN A 19 -6.27 12.28 -14.61
N LEU A 20 -6.43 13.48 -14.02
CA LEU A 20 -6.16 14.73 -14.72
C LEU A 20 -4.68 14.85 -15.14
N THR A 21 -3.76 14.45 -14.26
CA THR A 21 -2.32 14.45 -14.54
C THR A 21 -1.99 13.52 -15.72
N SER A 22 -2.55 12.31 -15.71
CA SER A 22 -2.37 11.34 -16.80
C SER A 22 -2.98 11.83 -18.11
N GLN A 23 -4.16 12.46 -18.09
CA GLN A 23 -4.82 13.01 -19.28
C GLN A 23 -4.02 14.16 -19.90
N ALA A 24 -3.33 14.95 -19.06
CA ALA A 24 -2.42 16.00 -19.51
C ALA A 24 -1.07 15.46 -20.03
N GLY A 25 -0.86 14.13 -20.06
CA GLY A 25 0.41 13.51 -20.48
C GLY A 25 1.54 13.62 -19.45
N ILE A 26 1.23 14.03 -18.22
CA ILE A 26 2.23 14.17 -17.15
C ILE A 26 2.39 12.82 -16.44
N ARG A 27 3.64 12.43 -16.18
CA ARG A 27 3.93 11.17 -15.49
C ARG A 27 3.59 11.26 -14.00
N ALA A 28 2.73 10.37 -13.52
CA ALA A 28 2.29 10.32 -12.13
C ALA A 28 2.95 9.17 -11.35
N GLY A 29 3.37 9.45 -10.12
CA GLY A 29 3.85 8.45 -9.16
C GLY A 29 2.91 8.36 -7.96
N GLY A 30 2.61 7.13 -7.51
CA GLY A 30 1.77 6.87 -6.36
C GLY A 30 2.53 6.15 -5.25
N PHE A 31 2.41 6.68 -4.03
CA PHE A 31 3.04 6.13 -2.83
C PHE A 31 1.95 5.74 -1.84
N PHE A 32 1.94 4.47 -1.46
CA PHE A 32 0.95 3.88 -0.57
C PHE A 32 1.62 3.28 0.66
N ILE A 33 0.92 3.30 1.78
CA ILE A 33 1.37 2.71 3.05
C ILE A 33 0.47 1.51 3.32
N LEU A 34 1.07 0.38 3.68
CA LEU A 34 0.37 -0.84 4.07
C LEU A 34 0.83 -1.29 5.46
N GLY A 35 -0.09 -1.86 6.23
CA GLY A 35 0.13 -2.29 7.60
C GLY A 35 0.07 -1.14 8.60
N TYR A 36 -0.66 -0.06 8.32
CA TYR A 36 -0.90 1.01 9.30
C TYR A 36 -1.61 0.44 10.54
N PRO A 37 -1.29 0.88 11.77
CA PRO A 37 -1.96 0.36 12.97
C PRO A 37 -3.49 0.44 12.85
N GLY A 38 -4.17 -0.68 13.10
CA GLY A 38 -5.63 -0.79 12.95
C GLY A 38 -6.12 -1.11 11.53
N GLU A 39 -5.24 -1.31 10.54
CA GLU A 39 -5.64 -1.90 9.27
C GLU A 39 -6.09 -3.36 9.44
N THR A 40 -7.00 -3.78 8.56
CA THR A 40 -7.46 -5.16 8.47
C THR A 40 -7.01 -5.75 7.14
N ASN A 41 -7.13 -7.08 6.99
CA ASN A 41 -6.92 -7.74 5.69
C ASN A 41 -7.75 -7.07 4.59
N GLN A 42 -8.98 -6.67 4.91
CA GLN A 42 -9.91 -6.06 3.98
C GLN A 42 -9.43 -4.67 3.54
N THR A 43 -9.00 -3.80 4.47
CA THR A 43 -8.54 -2.45 4.12
C THR A 43 -7.22 -2.46 3.36
N ILE A 44 -6.34 -3.45 3.62
CA ILE A 44 -5.11 -3.65 2.84
C ILE A 44 -5.48 -4.02 1.39
N LEU A 45 -6.39 -4.98 1.20
CA LEU A 45 -6.82 -5.38 -0.14
C LEU A 45 -7.54 -4.25 -0.88
N GLU A 46 -8.35 -3.45 -0.20
CA GLU A 46 -8.96 -2.23 -0.76
C GLU A 46 -7.89 -1.25 -1.24
N THR A 47 -6.85 -1.03 -0.44
CA THR A 47 -5.73 -0.16 -0.82
C THR A 47 -5.00 -0.70 -2.04
N ILE A 48 -4.66 -2.00 -2.07
CA ILE A 48 -4.01 -2.66 -3.21
C ILE A 48 -4.84 -2.55 -4.50
N ASN A 49 -6.15 -2.79 -4.39
CA ASN A 49 -7.05 -2.74 -5.54
C ASN A 49 -7.21 -1.31 -6.06
N PHE A 50 -7.33 -0.33 -5.17
CA PHE A 50 -7.38 1.08 -5.52
C PHE A 50 -6.09 1.51 -6.21
N SER A 51 -4.93 1.30 -5.57
CA SER A 51 -3.64 1.79 -6.06
C SER A 51 -3.22 1.15 -7.38
N SER A 52 -3.49 -0.14 -7.58
CA SER A 52 -3.13 -0.85 -8.81
C SER A 52 -4.01 -0.48 -10.02
N ALA A 53 -5.21 0.04 -9.79
CA ALA A 53 -6.13 0.47 -10.84
C ALA A 53 -5.84 1.89 -11.37
N LEU A 54 -5.08 2.71 -10.62
CA LEU A 54 -4.75 4.07 -11.04
C LEU A 54 -3.78 4.07 -12.23
N PRO A 55 -3.88 5.05 -13.15
CA PRO A 55 -2.99 5.20 -14.30
C PRO A 55 -1.64 5.82 -13.87
N LEU A 56 -0.91 5.12 -13.00
CA LEU A 56 0.39 5.55 -12.49
C LEU A 56 1.51 5.05 -13.40
N ASN A 57 2.57 5.86 -13.52
CA ASN A 57 3.83 5.44 -14.16
C ASN A 57 4.82 4.85 -13.16
N TYR A 58 4.60 5.10 -11.87
CA TYR A 58 5.37 4.55 -10.79
C TYR A 58 4.46 4.26 -9.61
N LEU A 59 4.50 3.02 -9.12
CA LEU A 59 3.72 2.58 -7.97
C LEU A 59 4.67 2.05 -6.91
N SER A 60 4.58 2.59 -5.71
CA SER A 60 5.40 2.19 -4.58
C SER A 60 4.55 1.96 -3.34
N TYR A 61 4.88 0.90 -2.61
CA TYR A 61 4.28 0.57 -1.34
C TYR A 61 5.36 0.63 -0.27
N THR A 62 4.98 1.11 0.91
CA THR A 62 5.86 1.20 2.08
C THR A 62 5.14 0.66 3.32
N VAL A 63 5.89 0.40 4.38
CA VAL A 63 5.33 0.17 5.72
C VAL A 63 5.41 1.46 6.53
N PRO A 64 4.50 1.67 7.50
CA PRO A 64 4.56 2.84 8.36
C PRO A 64 5.83 2.87 9.21
N TYR A 65 6.45 4.04 9.30
CA TYR A 65 7.62 4.29 10.14
C TYR A 65 7.21 5.23 11.29
N PRO A 66 7.15 4.76 12.55
CA PRO A 66 6.92 5.63 13.70
C PRO A 66 8.19 6.45 13.95
N LEU A 67 8.23 7.67 13.41
CA LEU A 67 9.36 8.59 13.60
C LEU A 67 9.17 9.39 14.90
N PRO A 68 10.21 9.56 15.73
CA PRO A 68 10.13 10.35 16.96
C PRO A 68 9.50 11.73 16.72
N GLY A 69 8.57 12.14 17.60
CA GLY A 69 7.84 13.40 17.49
C GLY A 69 6.61 13.38 16.58
N THR A 70 6.24 12.24 15.99
CA THR A 70 4.99 12.08 15.22
C THR A 70 3.88 11.46 16.05
N ASP A 71 2.61 11.75 15.73
CA ASP A 71 1.45 11.12 16.38
C ASP A 71 1.50 9.58 16.33
N LEU A 72 2.02 9.04 15.22
CA LEU A 72 2.19 7.60 15.04
C LEU A 72 3.23 7.02 16.02
N PHE A 73 4.29 7.76 16.33
CA PHE A 73 5.27 7.34 17.33
C PHE A 73 4.66 7.32 18.72
N GLU A 74 3.91 8.37 19.09
CA GLU A 74 3.22 8.41 20.38
C GLU A 74 2.21 7.27 20.54
N LEU A 75 1.47 6.96 19.47
CA LEU A 75 0.53 5.83 19.44
C LEU A 75 1.20 4.47 19.63
N LEU A 76 2.44 4.32 19.15
CA LEU A 76 3.13 3.04 19.09
C LEU A 76 4.27 2.91 20.11
N LYS A 77 4.53 3.91 20.95
CA LYS A 77 5.70 3.98 21.85
C LYS A 77 5.98 2.69 22.62
N ASP A 78 4.93 2.01 23.10
CA ASP A 78 5.04 0.78 23.90
C ASP A 78 5.26 -0.49 23.04
N ARG A 79 5.04 -0.37 21.72
CA ARG A 79 5.21 -1.43 20.72
C ARG A 79 6.51 -1.29 19.91
N ILE A 80 7.27 -0.21 20.08
CA ILE A 80 8.52 0.04 19.35
C ILE A 80 9.58 -0.99 19.75
N ASN A 81 10.21 -1.59 18.74
CA ASN A 81 11.30 -2.54 18.95
C ASN A 81 12.60 -1.78 19.24
N LYS A 82 12.94 -1.64 20.53
CA LYS A 82 14.12 -0.88 21.01
C LYS A 82 15.48 -1.35 20.44
N GLY A 83 15.56 -2.57 19.90
CA GLY A 83 16.75 -3.13 19.26
C GLY A 83 16.81 -2.96 17.73
N VAL A 84 15.77 -2.42 17.09
CA VAL A 84 15.73 -2.25 15.63
C VAL A 84 16.04 -0.80 15.29
N ARG A 85 17.27 -0.55 14.84
CA ARG A 85 17.67 0.78 14.36
C ARG A 85 17.12 1.03 12.96
N TRP A 86 16.70 2.26 12.69
CA TRP A 86 16.45 2.73 11.34
C TRP A 86 17.80 2.85 10.60
N ILE A 87 18.04 1.99 9.61
CA ILE A 87 19.31 1.95 8.86
C ILE A 87 19.12 2.49 7.45
N SER A 88 17.97 2.21 6.82
CA SER A 88 17.70 2.67 5.45
C SER A 88 16.19 2.69 5.14
N PRO A 89 15.71 3.73 4.42
CA PRO A 89 14.33 3.81 3.93
C PRO A 89 13.90 2.62 3.07
N LYS A 90 14.84 1.98 2.34
CA LYS A 90 14.51 0.94 1.35
C LYS A 90 14.19 -0.42 1.95
N SER A 91 14.43 -0.61 3.24
CA SER A 91 14.43 -1.94 3.87
C SER A 91 13.03 -2.47 4.23
N HIS A 92 11.98 -1.63 4.17
CA HIS A 92 10.61 -2.00 4.54
C HIS A 92 10.52 -2.73 5.89
N ARG A 93 11.41 -2.43 6.84
CA ARG A 93 11.44 -3.09 8.15
C ARG A 93 10.36 -2.52 9.05
N LEU A 94 9.65 -3.40 9.75
CA LEU A 94 8.74 -3.02 10.82
C LEU A 94 9.55 -2.61 12.05
N LEU A 95 9.46 -1.33 12.42
CA LEU A 95 10.13 -0.78 13.61
C LEU A 95 9.35 -1.05 14.92
N TYR A 96 8.16 -1.63 14.81
CA TYR A 96 7.27 -1.92 15.93
C TYR A 96 6.60 -3.28 15.74
N ARG A 97 5.99 -3.81 16.81
CA ARG A 97 5.14 -5.01 16.74
C ARG A 97 3.83 -4.67 16.00
N SER A 98 3.79 -5.06 14.73
CA SER A 98 2.62 -4.89 13.85
C SER A 98 1.63 -6.04 14.00
N ASP A 99 0.38 -5.77 13.65
CA ASP A 99 -0.71 -6.75 13.58
C ASP A 99 -0.53 -7.71 12.38
N PHE A 100 0.36 -7.39 11.45
CA PHE A 100 0.68 -8.20 10.27
C PHE A 100 2.15 -8.61 10.26
N SER A 101 2.42 -9.83 9.80
CA SER A 101 3.79 -10.27 9.53
C SER A 101 4.40 -9.48 8.36
N LEU A 102 5.71 -9.25 8.42
CA LEU A 102 6.44 -8.59 7.32
C LEU A 102 6.31 -9.36 6.01
N PHE A 103 6.27 -10.69 6.10
CA PHE A 103 6.08 -11.57 4.93
C PHE A 103 4.73 -11.28 4.25
N LYS A 104 3.66 -11.22 5.03
CA LYS A 104 2.31 -10.91 4.55
C LYS A 104 2.24 -9.53 3.89
N LEU A 105 2.87 -8.51 4.49
CA LEU A 105 2.92 -7.18 3.89
C LEU A 105 3.72 -7.18 2.58
N LYS A 106 4.88 -7.83 2.54
CA LYS A 106 5.67 -7.96 1.29
C LYS A 106 4.90 -8.70 0.19
N PHE A 107 4.14 -9.73 0.55
CA PHE A 107 3.24 -10.41 -0.38
C PHE A 107 2.20 -9.45 -0.94
N ALA A 108 1.55 -8.64 -0.09
CA ALA A 108 0.58 -7.64 -0.54
C ALA A 108 1.21 -6.60 -1.49
N MET A 109 2.41 -6.11 -1.18
CA MET A 109 3.14 -5.18 -2.05
C MET A 109 3.43 -5.79 -3.42
N ALA A 110 3.99 -7.01 -3.44
CA ALA A 110 4.30 -7.72 -4.68
C ALA A 110 3.03 -7.97 -5.51
N LYS A 111 1.96 -8.42 -4.86
CA LYS A 111 0.64 -8.59 -5.47
C LYS A 111 0.15 -7.29 -6.13
N GLY A 112 0.22 -6.16 -5.43
CA GLY A 112 -0.24 -4.88 -5.98
C GLY A 112 0.59 -4.40 -7.16
N LEU A 113 1.90 -4.64 -7.16
CA LEU A 113 2.77 -4.34 -8.30
C LEU A 113 2.45 -5.23 -9.51
N ILE A 114 2.23 -6.53 -9.29
CA ILE A 114 1.85 -7.47 -10.36
C ILE A 114 0.48 -7.10 -10.93
N GLN A 115 -0.52 -6.78 -10.10
CA GLN A 115 -1.84 -6.32 -10.56
C GLN A 115 -1.73 -5.08 -11.44
N HIS A 116 -0.94 -4.09 -11.01
CA HIS A 116 -0.73 -2.86 -11.77
C HIS A 116 -0.01 -3.13 -13.10
N TRP A 117 0.99 -4.02 -13.10
CA TRP A 117 1.70 -4.44 -14.31
C TRP A 117 0.78 -5.14 -15.32
N ILE A 118 -0.06 -6.09 -14.87
CA ILE A 118 -1.02 -6.80 -15.74
C ILE A 118 -1.98 -5.78 -16.38
N ARG A 119 -2.54 -4.87 -15.57
CA ARG A 119 -3.46 -3.80 -16.04
C ARG A 119 -2.81 -2.89 -17.08
N SER A 120 -1.54 -2.54 -16.86
CA SER A 120 -0.81 -1.61 -17.72
C SER A 120 -0.35 -2.25 -19.04
N ARG A 121 -0.20 -3.58 -19.12
CA ARG A 121 0.43 -4.26 -20.26
C ARG A 121 -0.53 -4.82 -21.30
N TRP A 122 -1.74 -5.25 -20.92
CA TRP A 122 -2.60 -6.10 -21.76
C TRP A 122 -4.03 -5.57 -22.02
N GLY A 123 -4.32 -4.30 -21.74
CA GLY A 123 -5.60 -3.67 -22.10
C GLY A 123 -6.82 -4.48 -21.61
N ARG A 124 -7.79 -4.74 -22.49
CA ARG A 124 -9.04 -5.45 -22.14
C ARG A 124 -8.82 -6.92 -21.74
N PHE A 125 -7.86 -7.63 -22.34
CA PHE A 125 -7.50 -9.00 -21.94
C PHE A 125 -6.81 -9.03 -20.57
N GLY A 126 -6.04 -7.98 -20.26
CA GLY A 126 -5.43 -7.78 -18.96
C GLY A 126 -6.45 -7.74 -17.82
N LEU A 127 -7.67 -7.24 -18.05
CA LEU A 127 -8.71 -7.18 -17.02
C LEU A 127 -9.22 -8.57 -16.60
N VAL A 128 -9.32 -9.51 -17.54
CA VAL A 128 -9.76 -10.88 -17.23
C VAL A 128 -8.68 -11.63 -16.44
N ILE A 129 -7.43 -11.51 -16.89
CA ILE A 129 -6.28 -12.14 -16.22
C ILE A 129 -6.07 -11.52 -14.84
N GLU A 130 -6.19 -10.20 -14.74
CA GLU A 130 -6.10 -9.51 -13.45
C GLU A 130 -7.22 -9.94 -12.51
N ALA A 131 -8.46 -10.11 -13.00
CA ALA A 131 -9.56 -10.55 -12.15
C ALA A 131 -9.33 -11.97 -11.59
N ALA A 132 -8.81 -12.88 -12.42
CA ALA A 132 -8.44 -14.23 -11.99
C ALA A 132 -7.27 -14.20 -10.98
N PHE A 133 -6.20 -13.48 -11.30
CA PHE A 133 -5.03 -13.30 -10.43
C PHE A 133 -5.42 -12.69 -9.07
N ARG A 134 -6.24 -11.64 -9.08
CA ARG A 134 -6.73 -10.95 -7.88
C ARG A 134 -7.50 -11.91 -6.99
N ARG A 135 -8.45 -12.68 -7.52
CA ARG A 135 -9.22 -13.65 -6.72
C ARG A 135 -8.34 -14.71 -6.07
N ALA A 136 -7.43 -15.31 -6.84
CA ALA A 136 -6.52 -16.32 -6.31
C ALA A 136 -5.62 -15.75 -5.21
N THR A 137 -5.02 -14.59 -5.46
CA THR A 137 -4.10 -13.96 -4.50
C THR A 137 -4.82 -13.32 -3.30
N ASP A 138 -6.09 -12.92 -3.42
CA ASP A 138 -6.93 -12.46 -2.29
C ASP A 138 -7.10 -13.58 -1.26
N ILE A 139 -7.39 -14.79 -1.73
CA ILE A 139 -7.54 -15.98 -0.89
C ILE A 139 -6.21 -16.28 -0.19
N ILE A 140 -5.11 -16.36 -0.95
CA ILE A 140 -3.76 -16.60 -0.40
C ILE A 140 -3.43 -15.54 0.65
N PHE A 141 -3.63 -14.25 0.35
CA PHE A 141 -3.34 -13.16 1.30
C PHE A 141 -4.13 -13.28 2.61
N LYS A 142 -5.41 -13.66 2.53
CA LYS A 142 -6.26 -13.85 3.73
C LYS A 142 -5.81 -15.04 4.56
N LEU A 143 -5.27 -16.09 3.93
CA LEU A 143 -4.75 -17.29 4.61
C LEU A 143 -3.37 -17.08 5.25
N LEU A 144 -2.56 -16.16 4.70
CA LEU A 144 -1.26 -15.81 5.29
C LEU A 144 -1.47 -15.19 6.68
N ARG A 145 -0.61 -15.57 7.63
CA ARG A 145 -0.59 -15.02 8.99
C ARG A 145 0.37 -13.85 9.10
#